data_AF-A0A914V053-F1
#
_entry.id   AF-A0A914V053-F1
#
_cell.length_a   1.000
_cell.length_b   1.000
_cell.length_c   1.000
_cell.angle_alpha   90.00
_cell.angle_beta   90.00
_cell.angle_gamma   90.00
#
_symmetry.space_group_name_H-M   'P 1'
#
loop_
_entity.id
_entity.type
_entity.pdbx_description
1 polymer ?
#
loop_
_entity_poly.entity_id
_entity_poly.type
_entity_poly.pdbx_seq_one_letter_code
_entity_poly.pdbx_strand_id
1 'polypeptide(L)' 'MVSKLETAQAQFALDLLRTASKGDENCFLSPVSISVALAMTYAGAADNTKLQMNQVMFN' A
#
# COMPACT_ATOMS: atom_id res chain seq x y z
N MET A 1 13.59 -17.26 -3.26
CA MET A 1 13.97 -16.24 -2.26
C MET A 1 13.07 -15.04 -2.52
N VAL A 2 12.25 -14.63 -1.56
CA VAL A 2 11.27 -13.54 -1.73
C VAL A 2 12.01 -12.20 -1.63
N SER A 3 11.74 -11.27 -2.55
CA SER A 3 12.39 -9.97 -2.59
C SER A 3 11.87 -9.04 -1.50
N LYS A 4 12.66 -8.02 -1.13
CA LYS A 4 12.24 -6.99 -0.16
C LYS A 4 10.95 -6.30 -0.60
N LEU A 5 10.79 -6.07 -1.91
CA LEU A 5 9.59 -5.45 -2.48
C LEU A 5 8.35 -6.35 -2.34
N GLU A 6 8.50 -7.66 -2.57
CA GLU A 6 7.40 -8.62 -2.41
C GLU A 6 6.91 -8.64 -0.96
N THR A 7 7.83 -8.62 0.02
CA THR A 7 7.48 -8.54 1.45
C THR A 7 6.77 -7.22 1.78
N ALA A 8 7.27 -6.09 1.30
CA ALA A 8 6.65 -4.79 1.53
C ALA A 8 5.23 -4.70 0.93
N GLN A 9 5.02 -5.20 -0.28
CA GLN A 9 3.70 -5.23 -0.92
C GLN A 9 2.72 -6.16 -0.18
N ALA A 10 3.19 -7.30 0.32
CA ALA A 10 2.37 -8.19 1.14
C ALA A 10 1.98 -7.53 2.47
N GLN A 11 2.91 -6.83 3.13
CA GLN A 11 2.63 -6.11 4.37
C GLN A 11 1.63 -4.97 4.14
N PHE A 12 1.86 -4.14 3.12
CA PHE A 12 0.93 -3.09 2.69
C PHE A 12 -0.48 -3.64 2.44
N ALA A 13 -0.58 -4.78 1.74
CA ALA A 13 -1.85 -5.44 1.46
C ALA A 13 -2.61 -5.85 2.73
N LEU A 14 -1.91 -6.46 3.70
CA LEU A 14 -2.52 -6.89 4.96
C LEU A 14 -2.96 -5.70 5.81
N ASP A 15 -2.13 -4.66 5.90
CA ASP A 15 -2.44 -3.47 6.70
C ASP A 15 -3.58 -2.64 6.09
N LEU A 16 -3.63 -2.58 4.76
CA LEU A 16 -4.74 -1.97 4.03
C LEU A 16 -6.05 -2.72 4.30
N LEU A 17 -6.04 -4.06 4.21
CA LEU A 17 -7.23 -4.86 4.50
C LEU A 17 -7.71 -4.65 5.94
N ARG A 18 -6.81 -4.76 6.93
CA ARG A 18 -7.13 -4.52 8.35
C ARG A 18 -7.69 -3.12 8.61
N THR A 19 -7.16 -2.12 7.89
CA THR A 19 -7.59 -0.73 8.03
C THR A 19 -8.97 -0.52 7.43
N ALA A 20 -9.26 -1.16 6.30
CA ALA A 20 -10.54 -1.05 5.60
C ALA A 20 -11.64 -1.93 6.22
N SER A 21 -11.29 -3.06 6.85
CA SER A 21 -12.23 -4.06 7.38
C SER A 21 -12.57 -3.85 8.87
N LYS A 22 -12.70 -2.60 9.33
CA LYS A 22 -12.97 -2.29 10.76
C LYS A 22 -14.42 -2.52 11.20
N GLY A 23 -15.34 -2.86 10.28
CA GLY A 23 -16.73 -3.17 10.58
C GLY A 23 -17.05 -4.66 10.42
N ASP A 24 -18.29 -5.04 10.72
CA ASP A 24 -18.78 -6.42 10.62
C ASP A 24 -19.25 -6.80 9.19
N GLU A 25 -18.96 -5.95 8.21
CA GLU A 25 -19.32 -6.18 6.81
C GLU A 25 -18.20 -6.91 6.05
N ASN A 26 -18.60 -7.64 5.00
CA ASN A 26 -17.64 -8.27 4.10
C ASN A 26 -16.77 -7.20 3.42
N CYS A 27 -15.45 -7.35 3.53
CA CYS A 27 -14.47 -6.44 2.96
C CYS A 27 -13.69 -7.14 1.85
N PHE A 28 -13.72 -6.58 0.64
CA PHE A 28 -12.99 -7.09 -0.53
C PHE A 28 -12.31 -5.94 -1.27
N LEU A 29 -11.01 -6.08 -1.52
CA LEU A 29 -10.18 -5.06 -2.16
C LEU A 29 -8.98 -5.69 -2.86
N SER A 30 -8.45 -4.98 -3.85
CA SER A 30 -7.22 -5.37 -4.58
C SER A 30 -6.07 -4.44 -4.19
N PRO A 31 -5.19 -4.85 -3.27
CA PRO A 31 -4.04 -4.06 -2.86
C PRO A 31 -3.13 -3.69 -4.04
N VAL A 32 -2.92 -4.61 -4.98
CA VAL A 32 -2.08 -4.37 -6.16
C VAL A 32 -2.66 -3.25 -7.03
N SER A 33 -3.98 -3.24 -7.25
CA SER A 33 -4.63 -2.16 -8.02
C SER A 33 -4.43 -0.80 -7.35
N ILE A 34 -4.51 -0.74 -6.03
CA ILE A 34 -4.33 0.49 -5.25
C ILE A 34 -2.86 0.93 -5.28
N SER A 35 -1.91 0.01 -5.13
CA SER A 35 -0.48 0.29 -5.29
C SER A 35 -0.16 0.91 -6.64
N VAL A 36 -0.73 0.36 -7.74
CA VAL A 36 -0.52 0.89 -9.10
C VAL A 36 -1.11 2.28 -9.26
N ALA A 37 -2.33 2.52 -8.76
CA ALA A 37 -2.94 3.85 -8.79
C ALA A 37 -2.10 4.88 -8.03
N LEU A 38 -1.58 4.50 -6.85
CA LEU A 38 -0.75 5.36 -6.01
C LEU A 38 0.67 5.54 -6.57
N ALA A 39 1.18 4.64 -7.40
CA ALA A 39 2.53 4.75 -7.98
C ALA A 39 2.69 6.00 -8.87
N MET A 40 1.66 6.34 -9.67
CA MET A 40 1.68 7.58 -10.47
C MET A 40 1.63 8.82 -9.58
N THR A 41 0.81 8.79 -8.52
CA THR A 41 0.74 9.86 -7.52
C THR A 41 2.06 10.03 -6.78
N TYR A 42 2.72 8.92 -6.44
CA TYR A 42 4.05 8.91 -5.80
C TYR A 42 5.11 9.56 -6.69
N ALA A 43 5.05 9.32 -8.00
CA ALA A 43 5.98 9.92 -8.95
C ALA A 43 5.88 11.46 -8.97
N GLY A 44 4.67 12.01 -8.80
CA GLY A 44 4.41 13.45 -8.71
C GLY A 44 4.54 14.06 -7.30
N ALA A 45 4.67 13.25 -6.25
CA ALA A 45 4.77 13.73 -4.88
C ALA A 45 6.17 14.28 -4.56
N ALA A 46 6.25 15.18 -3.57
CA ALA A 46 7.48 15.78 -3.08
C ALA A 46 7.56 15.77 -1.54
N ASP A 47 8.76 16.00 -1.02
CA ASP A 47 9.07 16.18 0.40
C ASP A 47 8.41 15.12 1.30
N ASN A 48 7.74 15.58 2.36
CA ASN A 48 7.09 14.73 3.35
C ASN A 48 6.03 13.81 2.73
N THR A 49 5.33 14.26 1.69
CA THR A 49 4.28 13.46 1.02
C THR A 49 4.91 12.25 0.35
N LYS A 50 6.01 12.45 -0.40
CA LYS A 50 6.73 11.36 -1.05
C LYS A 50 7.31 10.38 -0.04
N LEU A 51 7.87 10.90 1.06
CA LEU A 51 8.44 10.11 2.15
C LEU A 51 7.40 9.19 2.81
N GLN A 52 6.24 9.73 3.16
CA GLN A 52 5.14 8.96 3.77
C GLN A 52 4.60 7.89 2.82
N MET A 53 4.41 8.21 1.55
CA MET A 53 3.99 7.23 0.54
C MET A 53 5.02 6.09 0.41
N ASN A 54 6.31 6.41 0.40
CA ASN A 54 7.37 5.40 0.35
C ASN A 54 7.36 4.48 1.59
N GLN A 55 7.17 5.06 2.77
CA GLN A 55 7.13 4.33 4.04
C GLN A 55 5.98 3.33 4.10
N VAL A 56 4.84 3.63 3.48
CA VAL A 56 3.67 2.75 3.50
C VAL A 56 3.68 1.73 2.36
N MET A 57 4.19 2.10 1.18
CA MET A 57 4.08 1.26 -0.03
C MET A 57 5.30 0.38 -0.32
N PHE A 58 6.51 0.80 0.07
CA PHE A 58 7.75 0.18 -0.43
C PHE A 58 8.75 -0.22 0.66
N ASN A 59 8.50 0.14 1.93
CA ASN A 59 9.37 -0.15 3.07
C ASN A 59 8.68 -1.06 4.08
#